data_AF-A0A928HSQ7-F1
#
_entry.id   AF-A0A928HSQ7-F1
#
_cell.length_a   1.000
_cell.length_b   1.000
_cell.length_c   1.000
_cell.angle_alpha   90.00
_cell.angle_beta   90.00
_cell.angle_gamma   90.00
#
_symmetry.space_group_name_H-M   'P 1'
#
loop_
_entity.id
_entity.type
_entity.pdbx_description
1 polymer ?
#
loop_
_entity_poly.entity_id
_entity_poly.type
_entity_poly.pdbx_seq_one_letter_code
_entity_poly.pdbx_strand_id
1 'polypeptide(L)'
;METIDALERKLHAARRGVPGAKYQTSLVIDLNGPAGNIFYLMGVCKRLVRELGLSAQLKRECETEINSAGDYQSRLAIMQKWFGITFVE
;
A
#
# COMPACT_ATOMS: atom_id res chain seq x y z
N MET A 1 -12.96 8.26 -20.19
CA MET A 1 -11.84 9.21 -20.36
C MET A 1 -11.57 9.80 -18.98
N GLU A 2 -10.45 9.44 -18.35
CA GLU A 2 -10.06 10.10 -17.09
C GLU A 2 -9.83 11.59 -17.37
N THR A 3 -10.36 12.45 -16.51
CA THR A 3 -10.18 13.90 -16.64
C THR A 3 -8.78 14.30 -16.21
N ILE A 4 -8.26 15.40 -16.78
CA ILE A 4 -6.95 15.96 -16.40
C ILE A 4 -6.89 16.20 -14.88
N ASP A 5 -7.96 16.72 -14.29
CA ASP A 5 -8.07 16.93 -12.85
C ASP A 5 -7.88 15.65 -12.01
N ALA A 6 -8.39 14.51 -12.48
CA ALA A 6 -8.23 13.23 -11.80
C ALA A 6 -6.76 12.78 -11.86
N LEU A 7 -6.11 12.94 -13.01
CA LEU A 7 -4.69 12.62 -13.19
C LEU A 7 -3.79 13.51 -12.33
N GLU A 8 -4.09 14.80 -12.24
CA GLU A 8 -3.35 15.74 -11.40
C GLU A 8 -3.47 15.41 -9.91
N ARG A 9 -4.65 14.99 -9.45
CA ARG A 9 -4.85 14.51 -8.07
C ARG A 9 -4.04 13.24 -7.79
N LYS A 10 -4.07 12.26 -8.70
CA LYS A 10 -3.27 11.03 -8.58
C LYS A 10 -1.77 11.36 -8.54
N LEU A 11 -1.30 12.27 -9.40
CA LEU A 11 0.09 12.72 -9.43
C LEU A 11 0.50 13.47 -8.14
N HIS A 12 -0.37 14.34 -7.62
CA HIS A 12 -0.08 15.08 -6.40
C HIS A 12 -0.04 14.17 -5.17
N ALA A 13 -0.94 13.18 -5.08
CA ALA A 13 -0.92 12.17 -4.03
C ALA A 13 0.38 11.34 -4.08
N ALA A 14 0.78 10.89 -5.28
CA ALA A 14 2.02 10.15 -5.50
C ALA A 14 3.28 10.94 -5.07
N ARG A 15 3.31 12.26 -5.32
CA ARG A 15 4.45 13.12 -4.98
C ARG A 15 4.61 13.36 -3.48
N ARG A 16 3.52 13.35 -2.71
CA ARG A 16 3.58 13.54 -1.25
C ARG A 16 3.95 12.26 -0.50
N GLY A 17 3.72 11.08 -1.09
CA GLY A 17 3.84 9.80 -0.41
C GLY A 17 2.92 9.72 0.82
N VAL A 18 3.12 8.72 1.67
CA VAL A 18 2.45 8.61 2.97
C VAL A 18 3.43 8.99 4.08
N PRO A 19 3.24 10.13 4.77
CA PRO A 19 4.11 10.53 5.87
C PRO A 19 4.05 9.55 7.05
N GLY A 20 5.19 9.28 7.68
CA GLY A 20 5.25 8.44 8.88
C GLY A 20 5.12 6.95 8.63
N ALA A 21 5.26 6.50 7.38
CA ALA A 21 5.34 5.07 7.10
C ALA A 21 6.59 4.45 7.71
N LYS A 22 6.46 3.21 8.22
CA LYS A 22 7.56 2.49 8.86
C LYS A 22 8.70 2.19 7.89
N TYR A 23 8.36 1.84 6.65
CA TYR A 23 9.30 1.60 5.56
C TYR A 23 8.83 2.32 4.31
N GLN A 24 9.32 3.54 4.10
CA GLN A 24 8.86 4.38 3.00
C GLN A 24 9.13 3.73 1.63
N THR A 25 8.08 3.63 0.80
CA THR A 25 8.19 3.30 -0.62
C THR A 25 7.53 4.40 -1.47
N SER A 26 7.81 4.40 -2.78
CA SER A 26 7.17 5.31 -3.75
C SER A 26 6.07 4.61 -4.55
N LEU A 27 5.49 3.53 -4.00
CA LEU A 27 4.53 2.70 -4.72
C LEU A 27 3.15 3.35 -4.75
N VAL A 28 2.57 3.45 -5.95
CA VAL A 28 1.20 3.94 -6.17
C VAL A 28 0.38 2.81 -6.79
N ILE A 29 -0.81 2.54 -6.23
CA ILE A 29 -1.71 1.48 -6.72
C ILE A 29 -3.09 2.05 -6.98
N ASP A 30 -3.60 1.81 -8.19
CA ASP A 30 -4.97 2.08 -8.57
C ASP A 30 -5.89 0.96 -8.08
N LEU A 31 -6.83 1.30 -7.20
CA LEU A 31 -7.79 0.39 -6.58
C LEU A 31 -8.93 -0.03 -7.52
N ASN A 32 -9.22 0.77 -8.56
CA ASN A 32 -10.20 0.45 -9.58
C ASN A 32 -9.65 -0.48 -10.66
N GLY A 33 -8.32 -0.62 -10.72
CA GLY A 33 -7.63 -1.58 -11.58
C GLY A 33 -7.53 -2.99 -10.97
N PRO A 34 -6.98 -3.97 -11.74
CA PRO A 34 -6.77 -5.34 -11.26
C PRO A 34 -5.89 -5.43 -9.99
N ALA A 35 -5.05 -4.43 -9.76
CA ALA A 35 -4.17 -4.33 -8.60
C ALA A 35 -4.89 -3.92 -7.31
N GLY A 36 -6.15 -3.48 -7.36
CA GLY A 36 -6.96 -3.18 -6.19
C GLY A 36 -7.40 -4.41 -5.39
N ASN A 37 -7.27 -5.62 -5.95
CA ASN A 37 -7.67 -6.83 -5.24
C ASN A 37 -6.80 -7.07 -3.99
N ILE A 38 -7.43 -7.40 -2.85
CA ILE A 38 -6.72 -7.55 -1.58
C ILE A 38 -5.63 -8.63 -1.61
N PHE A 39 -5.81 -9.73 -2.36
CA PHE A 39 -4.80 -10.78 -2.46
C PHE A 39 -3.58 -10.32 -3.26
N TYR A 40 -3.80 -9.49 -4.28
CA TYR A 40 -2.71 -8.82 -5.00
C TYR A 40 -1.91 -7.92 -4.05
N LEU A 41 -2.60 -7.07 -3.28
CA LEU A 41 -1.99 -6.15 -2.32
C LEU A 41 -1.19 -6.88 -1.23
N MET A 42 -1.69 -8.02 -0.73
CA MET A 42 -0.93 -8.88 0.19
C MET A 42 0.33 -9.46 -0.48
N GLY A 43 0.25 -9.84 -1.75
CA GLY A 43 1.41 -10.26 -2.54
C GLY A 43 2.46 -9.15 -2.69
N VAL A 44 2.02 -7.91 -2.92
CA VAL A 44 2.88 -6.73 -2.93
C VAL A 44 3.60 -6.54 -1.60
N CYS A 45 2.89 -6.61 -0.47
CA CYS A 45 3.50 -6.47 0.86
C CYS A 45 4.56 -7.55 1.09
N LYS A 46 4.29 -8.81 0.73
CA LYS A 46 5.27 -9.91 0.83
C LYS A 46 6.51 -9.67 -0.03
N ARG A 47 6.33 -9.12 -1.23
CA ARG A 47 7.44 -8.74 -2.11
C ARG A 47 8.28 -7.63 -1.48
N LEU A 48 7.64 -6.57 -0.96
CA LEU A 48 8.32 -5.45 -0.31
C LEU A 48 9.13 -5.88 0.92
N VAL A 49 8.57 -6.75 1.77
CA VAL A 49 9.30 -7.35 2.91
C VAL A 49 10.61 -7.99 2.45
N ARG A 50 10.58 -8.73 1.33
CA ARG A 50 11.75 -9.39 0.76
C ARG A 50 12.75 -8.40 0.16
N GLU A 51 12.26 -7.43 -0.62
CA GLU A 51 13.10 -6.40 -1.26
C GLU A 51 13.80 -5.51 -0.25
N LEU A 52 13.16 -5.21 0.88
CA LEU A 52 13.71 -4.42 1.97
C LEU A 52 14.58 -5.24 2.95
N GLY A 53 14.70 -6.56 2.75
CA GLY A 53 15.51 -7.42 3.62
C GLY A 53 15.00 -7.52 5.06
N LEU A 54 13.69 -7.38 5.28
CA LEU A 54 13.13 -7.35 6.64
C LEU A 54 13.23 -8.72 7.32
N SER A 55 13.41 -8.71 8.63
CA SER A 55 13.51 -9.94 9.43
C SER A 55 12.22 -10.77 9.40
N ALA A 56 12.36 -12.08 9.64
CA ALA A 56 11.20 -12.97 9.76
C ALA A 56 10.20 -12.52 10.84
N GLN A 57 10.69 -11.85 11.89
CA GLN A 57 9.85 -11.28 12.94
C GLN A 57 8.99 -10.13 12.41
N LEU A 58 9.60 -9.15 11.75
CA LEU A 58 8.89 -8.01 11.17
C LEU A 58 7.91 -8.43 10.07
N LYS A 59 8.26 -9.45 9.29
CA LYS A 59 7.35 -10.07 8.33
C LYS A 59 6.08 -10.60 9.02
N ARG A 60 6.25 -11.39 10.09
CA ARG A 60 5.12 -11.96 10.83
C ARG A 60 4.26 -10.87 11.45
N GLU A 61 4.86 -9.85 12.05
CA GLU A 61 4.12 -8.71 12.60
C GLU A 61 3.25 -8.03 11.54
N CYS A 62 3.81 -7.73 10.37
CA CYS A 62 3.09 -7.12 9.26
C CYS A 62 1.93 -8.01 8.78
N GLU A 63 2.17 -9.30 8.57
CA GLU A 63 1.15 -10.26 8.14
C GLU A 63 0.04 -10.41 9.19
N THR A 64 0.38 -10.48 10.48
CA THR A 64 -0.59 -10.55 11.58
C THR A 64 -1.45 -9.29 11.65
N GLU A 65 -0.85 -8.10 11.56
CA GLU A 65 -1.59 -6.83 11.62
C GLU A 65 -2.58 -6.74 10.45
N ILE A 66 -2.14 -6.99 9.21
CA ILE A 66 -2.99 -6.99 8.02
C ILE A 66 -4.14 -8.02 8.15
N ASN A 67 -3.84 -9.24 8.61
CA ASN A 67 -4.85 -10.29 8.73
C ASN A 67 -5.84 -10.05 9.88
N SER A 68 -5.44 -9.30 10.91
CA SER A 68 -6.32 -8.96 12.03
C SER A 68 -7.38 -7.90 11.69
N ALA A 69 -7.19 -7.15 10.59
CA ALA A 69 -8.16 -6.16 10.13
C ALA A 69 -9.42 -6.82 9.52
N GLY A 70 -10.57 -6.41 10.04
CA GLY A 70 -11.89 -6.96 9.68
C GLY A 70 -12.43 -6.50 8.33
N ASP A 71 -12.00 -5.35 7.83
CA ASP A 71 -12.49 -4.78 6.58
C ASP A 71 -11.35 -4.36 5.63
N TYR A 72 -11.72 -4.10 4.38
CA TYR A 72 -10.80 -3.77 3.31
C TYR A 72 -10.06 -2.44 3.56
N GLN A 73 -10.75 -1.40 4.03
CA GLN A 73 -10.15 -0.07 4.24
C GLN A 73 -9.14 -0.10 5.39
N SER A 74 -9.45 -0.81 6.47
CA SER A 74 -8.52 -1.05 7.57
C SER A 74 -7.25 -1.75 7.09
N ARG A 75 -7.36 -2.72 6.17
CA ARG A 75 -6.18 -3.38 5.56
C ARG A 75 -5.36 -2.42 4.73
N LEU A 76 -5.98 -1.57 3.91
CA LEU A 76 -5.27 -0.54 3.16
C LEU A 76 -4.50 0.37 4.11
N ALA A 77 -5.15 0.91 5.14
CA ALA A 77 -4.51 1.80 6.11
C ALA A 77 -3.27 1.16 6.76
N ILE A 78 -3.32 -0.13 7.11
CA ILE A 78 -2.16 -0.86 7.64
C ILE A 78 -1.05 -0.97 6.58
N MET A 79 -1.38 -1.28 5.33
CA MET A 79 -0.40 -1.34 4.24
C MET A 79 0.26 0.04 3.99
N GLN A 80 -0.50 1.13 4.07
CA GLN A 80 0.02 2.50 3.99
C GLN A 80 0.96 2.81 5.16
N LYS A 81 0.55 2.47 6.38
CA LYS A 81 1.38 2.65 7.59
C LYS A 81 2.69 1.86 7.50
N TRP A 82 2.66 0.64 6.98
CA TRP A 82 3.87 -0.19 6.89
C TRP A 82 4.81 0.25 5.77
N PHE A 83 4.28 0.48 4.56
CA PHE A 83 5.10 0.60 3.35
C PHE A 83 4.97 1.95 2.64
N GLY A 84 4.12 2.84 3.14
CA GLY A 84 3.88 4.14 2.53
C GLY A 84 3.24 4.08 1.15
N ILE A 85 2.44 3.04 0.88
CA ILE A 85 1.77 2.85 -0.41
C ILE A 85 0.69 3.92 -0.59
N THR A 86 0.71 4.62 -1.72
CA THR A 86 -0.35 5.55 -2.10
C THR A 86 -1.41 4.79 -2.87
N PHE A 87 -2.64 4.75 -2.34
CA PHE A 87 -3.79 4.20 -3.04
C PHE A 87 -4.54 5.32 -3.75
N VAL A 88 -4.94 5.06 -4.99
CA VAL A 88 -5.75 5.98 -5.80
C VAL A 88 -6.96 5.24 -6.36
N GLU A 89 -8.06 5.96 -6.55
CA GLU A 89 -9.30 5.49 -7.20
C GLU A 89 -9.48 6.29 -8.50
#